data_AF-A0A7Y3UKF9-F1
#
_entry.id   AF-A0A7Y3UKF9-F1
#
_cell.length_a   1.000
_cell.length_b   1.000
_cell.length_c   1.000
_cell.angle_alpha   90.00
_cell.angle_beta   90.00
_cell.angle_gamma   90.00
#
_symmetry.space_group_name_H-M   'P 1'
#
loop_
_entity.id
_entity.type
_entity.pdbx_description
1 polymer ?
#
loop_
_entity_poly.entity_id
_entity_poly.type
_entity_poly.pdbx_seq_one_letter_code
_entity_poly.pdbx_strand_id
1 'polypeptide(L)'
;MLNTDGSSFIDADERITPELFHEIQSHINDVSSHYRGFYLPRKTFYLGKWINHGDWYPAYDLRLYQKDKGCWVKEPHAKIKLDGKAKYLKNDMLHFSYKNLSAQLSTIDKYTDMSANEMEKRGTSFVTLQLISRPLFRFIKGYLLKRGFMDGVPGFVAAITTSFYVFMKYAKLRELRIKNSET
;
A
#
# COMPACT_ATOMS: atom_id res chain seq x y z
N MET A 1 17.93 3.74 4.58
CA MET A 1 19.23 4.46 4.59
C MET A 1 18.91 5.92 4.90
N LEU A 2 19.53 6.48 5.93
CA LEU A 2 19.48 7.91 6.24
C LEU A 2 20.80 8.50 5.75
N ASN A 3 20.90 8.81 4.46
CA ASN A 3 21.97 9.67 3.96
C ASN A 3 21.38 11.08 3.80
N THR A 4 22.16 12.08 4.20
CA THR A 4 21.85 13.52 4.22
C THR A 4 21.64 14.14 2.84
N ASP A 5 21.73 13.34 1.79
CA ASP A 5 21.77 13.80 0.41
C ASP A 5 20.49 13.26 -0.24
N GLY A 6 19.47 14.13 -0.35
CA GLY A 6 18.07 13.78 -0.65
C GLY A 6 17.78 13.19 -2.03
N SER A 7 18.66 12.38 -2.61
CA SER A 7 18.63 11.96 -4.02
C SER A 7 18.43 10.46 -4.28
N SER A 8 18.17 9.59 -3.29
CA SER A 8 18.06 8.14 -3.59
C SER A 8 17.18 7.26 -2.68
N PHE A 9 15.98 7.71 -2.27
CA PHE A 9 15.07 6.88 -1.43
C PHE A 9 13.63 6.76 -1.90
N ILE A 10 13.31 7.38 -3.02
CA ILE A 10 11.93 7.67 -3.40
C ILE A 10 11.74 7.19 -4.82
N ASP A 11 10.66 6.44 -5.02
CA ASP A 11 10.32 5.92 -6.33
C ASP A 11 10.11 7.10 -7.30
N ALA A 12 10.34 6.89 -8.61
CA ALA A 12 10.28 7.99 -9.59
C ALA A 12 8.90 8.70 -9.65
N ASP A 13 7.87 8.06 -9.11
CA ASP A 13 6.49 8.54 -8.99
C ASP A 13 6.15 9.09 -7.59
N GLU A 14 7.11 9.20 -6.68
CA GLU A 14 6.93 9.73 -5.33
C GLU A 14 7.67 11.08 -5.15
N ARG A 15 7.13 11.97 -4.30
CA ARG A 15 7.73 13.29 -4.02
C ARG A 15 7.57 13.67 -2.55
N ILE A 16 8.61 14.25 -1.97
CA ILE A 16 8.59 14.83 -0.61
C ILE A 16 8.12 16.27 -0.70
N THR A 17 7.14 16.65 0.11
CA THR A 17 6.76 18.06 0.23
C THR A 17 7.76 18.82 1.10
N PRO A 18 7.90 20.15 0.94
CA PRO A 18 8.76 20.95 1.81
C PRO A 18 8.48 20.76 3.30
N GLU A 19 7.21 20.62 3.69
CA GLU A 19 6.79 20.41 5.07
C GLU A 19 7.27 19.05 5.60
N LEU A 20 7.14 18.00 4.79
CA LEU A 20 7.65 16.68 5.14
C LEU A 20 9.18 16.67 5.23
N PHE A 21 9.86 17.37 4.33
CA PHE A 21 11.31 17.52 4.40
C PHE A 21 11.75 18.15 5.73
N HIS A 22 11.13 19.27 6.12
CA HIS A 22 11.45 19.93 7.39
C HIS A 22 11.11 19.05 8.60
N GLU A 23 9.98 18.32 8.57
CA GLU A 23 9.62 17.38 9.63
C GLU A 23 10.66 16.26 9.77
N ILE A 24 11.11 15.69 8.65
CA ILE A 24 12.17 14.67 8.63
C ILE A 24 13.46 15.25 9.21
N GLN A 25 13.91 16.43 8.75
CA GLN A 25 15.13 17.06 9.25
C GLN A 25 15.06 17.33 10.76
N SER A 26 13.90 17.78 11.26
CA SER A 26 13.70 18.02 12.69
C SER A 26 13.89 16.75 13.53
N HIS A 27 13.51 15.58 12.99
CA HIS A 27 13.63 14.30 13.68
C HIS A 27 14.99 13.61 13.51
N ILE A 28 15.70 13.87 12.42
CA ILE A 28 17.06 13.37 12.20
C ILE A 28 18.06 14.12 13.09
N ASN A 29 17.87 15.44 13.25
CA ASN A 29 18.77 16.28 14.03
C ASN A 29 18.52 16.21 15.55
N ASP A 30 17.41 15.59 15.96
CA ASP A 30 17.11 15.35 17.37
C ASP A 30 17.93 14.17 17.91
N VAL A 31 19.06 14.49 18.56
CA VAL A 31 19.98 13.51 19.16
C VAL A 31 19.31 12.71 20.30
N SER A 32 18.23 13.22 20.88
CA SER A 32 17.46 12.50 21.91
C SER A 32 16.47 11.48 21.32
N SER A 33 16.28 11.49 20.00
CA SER A 33 15.33 10.62 19.32
C SER A 33 15.73 9.15 19.41
N HIS A 34 14.86 8.34 20.02
CA HIS A 34 15.02 6.89 20.08
C HIS A 34 14.45 6.17 18.85
N TYR A 35 13.90 6.90 17.88
CA TYR A 35 13.26 6.31 16.71
C TYR A 35 14.30 5.84 15.69
N ARG A 36 14.12 4.60 15.22
CA ARG A 36 15.00 3.92 14.25
C ARG A 36 14.42 3.94 12.83
N GLY A 37 13.21 4.46 12.66
CA GLY A 37 12.58 4.67 11.36
C GLY A 37 11.32 5.54 11.43
N PHE A 38 10.78 5.89 10.25
CA PHE A 38 9.65 6.78 10.09
C PHE A 38 8.66 6.27 9.04
N TYR A 39 7.40 6.18 9.45
CA TYR A 39 6.26 5.96 8.57
C TYR A 39 5.82 7.29 7.98
N LEU A 40 5.83 7.38 6.65
CA LEU A 40 5.40 8.56 5.90
C LEU A 40 3.95 8.33 5.42
N PRO A 41 3.03 9.28 5.64
CA PRO A 41 1.69 9.19 5.07
C PRO A 41 1.79 9.40 3.56
N ARG A 42 1.51 8.36 2.77
CA ARG A 42 1.47 8.48 1.32
C ARG A 42 0.12 9.02 0.87
N LYS A 43 0.16 10.09 0.08
CA LYS A 43 -1.02 10.75 -0.50
C LYS A 43 -1.02 10.58 -2.01
N THR A 44 -2.01 9.85 -2.50
CA THR A 44 -2.05 9.45 -3.90
C THR A 44 -2.83 10.46 -4.75
N PHE A 45 -2.24 10.89 -5.87
CA PHE A 45 -2.94 11.59 -6.94
C PHE A 45 -3.58 10.56 -7.87
N TYR A 46 -4.91 10.61 -7.99
CA TYR A 46 -5.66 9.61 -8.75
C TYR A 46 -6.84 10.25 -9.46
N LEU A 47 -6.98 9.97 -10.76
CA LEU A 47 -8.03 10.50 -11.64
C LEU A 47 -8.23 12.03 -11.50
N GLY A 48 -7.11 12.78 -11.50
CA GLY A 48 -7.12 14.23 -11.49
C GLY A 48 -7.27 14.89 -10.11
N LYS A 49 -7.32 14.11 -9.01
CA LYS A 49 -7.51 14.64 -7.66
C LYS A 49 -6.63 13.93 -6.64
N TRP A 50 -6.26 14.64 -5.57
CA TRP A 50 -5.69 14.03 -4.37
C TRP A 50 -6.74 13.24 -3.60
N ILE A 51 -6.43 11.99 -3.27
CA ILE A 51 -7.27 11.13 -2.45
C ILE A 51 -7.01 11.44 -0.98
N ASN A 52 -8.08 11.74 -0.22
CA ASN A 52 -7.99 12.13 1.19
C ASN A 52 -8.78 11.18 2.11
N HIS A 53 -9.47 10.19 1.55
CA HIS A 53 -10.33 9.27 2.28
C HIS A 53 -10.20 7.84 1.75
N GLY A 54 -10.96 6.94 2.35
CA GLY A 54 -11.04 5.55 1.92
C GLY A 54 -9.82 4.71 2.28
N ASP A 55 -9.62 3.61 1.56
CA ASP A 55 -8.52 2.70 1.85
C ASP A 55 -7.14 3.21 1.41
N TRP A 56 -7.11 4.29 0.65
CA TRP A 56 -5.90 4.81 0.02
C TRP A 56 -5.26 5.97 0.79
N TYR A 57 -5.93 6.54 1.80
CA TYR A 57 -5.37 7.61 2.61
C TYR A 57 -5.84 7.55 4.09
N PRO A 58 -4.94 7.82 5.07
CA PRO A 58 -3.49 7.89 4.90
C PRO A 58 -2.91 6.48 4.71
N ALA A 59 -2.13 6.28 3.64
CA ALA A 59 -1.44 5.02 3.38
C ALA A 59 -0.01 5.11 3.93
N TYR A 60 0.18 4.77 5.20
CA TYR A 60 1.50 4.85 5.84
C TYR A 60 2.46 3.77 5.34
N ASP A 61 3.61 4.20 4.84
CA ASP A 61 4.72 3.32 4.44
C ASP A 61 5.99 3.63 5.26
N LEU A 62 6.67 2.59 5.73
CA LEU A 62 7.98 2.75 6.38
C LEU A 62 9.01 3.06 5.30
N ARG A 63 9.31 4.34 5.09
CA ARG A 63 10.18 4.81 4.00
C ARG A 63 11.58 5.20 4.49
N LEU A 64 11.70 5.66 5.74
CA LEU A 64 12.98 6.05 6.32
C LEU A 64 13.34 5.15 7.49
N TYR A 65 14.57 4.66 7.53
CA TYR A 65 15.08 3.82 8.61
C TYR A 65 16.61 3.78 8.61
N GLN A 66 17.19 3.56 9.78
CA GLN A 66 18.63 3.39 9.97
C GLN A 66 19.13 2.17 9.19
N LYS A 67 20.24 2.33 8.47
CA LYS A 67 20.75 1.37 7.48
C LYS A 67 20.92 -0.04 8.07
N ASP A 68 21.47 -0.15 9.27
CA ASP A 68 21.78 -1.44 9.91
C ASP A 68 20.61 -2.03 10.71
N LYS A 69 19.43 -1.39 10.64
CA LYS A 69 18.23 -1.76 11.43
C LYS A 69 17.03 -2.16 10.57
N GLY A 70 17.11 -2.02 9.25
CA GLY A 70 16.06 -2.45 8.34
C GLY A 70 16.48 -3.66 7.50
N CYS A 71 15.69 -4.72 7.56
CA CYS A 71 15.84 -5.86 6.67
C CYS A 71 14.61 -5.97 5.75
N TRP A 72 14.83 -6.08 4.45
CA TRP A 72 13.78 -6.38 3.49
C TRP A 72 13.31 -7.83 3.67
N VAL A 73 12.05 -8.01 4.06
CA VAL A 73 11.41 -9.32 4.07
C VAL A 73 10.61 -9.44 2.79
N LYS A 74 10.93 -10.47 1.99
CA LYS A 74 10.21 -10.76 0.74
C LYS A 74 8.82 -11.34 1.03
N GLU A 75 7.84 -10.80 0.30
CA GLU A 75 6.48 -11.31 -0.01
C GLU A 75 5.31 -11.01 0.96
N PRO A 76 4.12 -10.60 0.44
CA PRO A 76 3.78 -10.16 -0.93
C PRO A 76 3.90 -8.63 -1.11
N HIS A 77 4.04 -7.91 0.00
CA HIS A 77 4.47 -6.52 0.04
C HIS A 77 5.81 -6.59 0.74
N ALA A 78 6.88 -6.25 0.03
CA ALA A 78 8.21 -6.18 0.62
C ALA A 78 8.13 -5.24 1.84
N LYS A 79 8.07 -5.82 3.04
CA LYS A 79 7.93 -5.06 4.28
C LYS A 79 9.31 -4.97 4.88
N ILE A 80 9.71 -3.75 5.22
CA ILE A 80 10.92 -3.53 6.00
C ILE A 80 10.62 -3.99 7.42
N LYS A 81 11.31 -5.03 7.88
CA LYS A 81 11.35 -5.38 9.30
C LYS A 81 12.35 -4.43 9.95
N LEU A 82 11.85 -3.60 10.86
CA LEU A 82 12.66 -2.66 11.63
C LEU A 82 12.99 -3.25 13.00
N ASP A 83 14.27 -3.25 13.34
CA ASP A 83 14.73 -3.47 14.71
C ASP A 83 14.72 -2.14 15.47
N GLY A 84 13.61 -1.87 16.19
CA GLY A 84 13.41 -0.67 17.00
C GLY A 84 12.04 -0.03 16.81
N LYS A 85 11.86 1.16 17.41
CA LYS A 85 10.61 1.94 17.31
C LYS A 85 10.62 2.82 16.06
N ALA A 86 9.50 2.86 15.34
CA ALA A 86 9.27 3.84 14.28
C ALA A 86 8.24 4.88 14.70
N LYS A 87 8.34 6.08 14.13
CA LYS A 87 7.38 7.18 14.35
C LYS A 87 6.55 7.43 13.09
N TYR A 88 5.28 7.75 13.26
CA TYR A 88 4.41 8.22 12.18
C TYR A 88 4.59 9.73 12.00
N LEU A 89 4.97 10.14 10.80
CA LEU A 89 5.07 11.54 10.40
C LEU A 89 3.69 12.07 10.01
N LYS A 90 3.56 13.39 10.02
CA LYS A 90 2.29 14.09 9.79
C LYS A 90 2.16 14.61 8.36
N ASN A 91 3.26 15.04 7.75
CA ASN A 91 3.24 15.68 6.44
C ASN A 91 3.31 14.66 5.31
N ASP A 92 2.63 14.99 4.21
CA ASP A 92 2.36 14.05 3.13
C ASP A 92 3.60 13.76 2.27
N MET A 93 3.78 12.48 1.91
CA MET A 93 4.58 12.07 0.77
C MET A 93 3.65 11.89 -0.42
N LEU A 94 3.85 12.67 -1.47
CA LEU A 94 2.99 12.63 -2.66
C LEU A 94 3.33 11.42 -3.51
N HIS A 95 2.31 10.75 -4.07
CA HIS A 95 2.48 9.58 -4.93
C HIS A 95 1.59 9.65 -6.16
N PHE A 96 2.19 9.52 -7.34
CA PHE A 96 1.51 9.56 -8.64
C PHE A 96 1.31 8.13 -9.17
N SER A 97 0.43 7.38 -8.49
CA SER A 97 0.41 5.91 -8.55
C SER A 97 0.12 5.30 -9.92
N TYR A 98 -0.71 5.94 -10.76
CA TYR A 98 -1.12 5.38 -12.04
C TYR A 98 -1.21 6.45 -13.12
N LYS A 99 -0.69 6.14 -14.31
CA LYS A 99 -0.82 6.99 -15.50
C LYS A 99 -2.25 7.00 -16.04
N ASN A 100 -2.94 5.86 -15.98
CA ASN A 100 -4.32 5.67 -16.45
C ASN A 100 -4.92 4.39 -15.85
N LEU A 101 -6.21 4.14 -16.12
CA LEU A 101 -6.92 2.96 -15.62
C LEU A 101 -6.36 1.64 -16.18
N SER A 102 -5.88 1.60 -17.42
CA SER A 102 -5.28 0.39 -17.99
C SER A 102 -4.03 -0.04 -17.22
N ALA A 103 -3.15 0.92 -16.89
CA ALA A 103 -1.97 0.67 -16.06
C ALA A 103 -2.35 0.16 -14.66
N GLN A 104 -3.44 0.68 -14.09
CA GLN A 104 -3.97 0.18 -12.82
C GLN A 104 -4.48 -1.26 -12.95
N LEU A 105 -5.23 -1.59 -14.00
CA LEU A 105 -5.72 -2.95 -14.23
C LEU A 105 -4.59 -3.95 -14.42
N SER A 106 -3.55 -3.61 -15.20
CA SER A 106 -2.35 -4.46 -15.34
C SER A 106 -1.64 -4.67 -14.01
N THR A 107 -1.61 -3.64 -13.15
CA THR A 107 -1.06 -3.76 -11.80
C THR A 107 -1.91 -4.70 -10.95
N ILE A 108 -3.22 -4.55 -10.95
CA ILE A 108 -4.15 -5.45 -10.23
C ILE A 108 -3.95 -6.89 -10.68
N ASP A 109 -3.88 -7.13 -11.99
CA ASP A 109 -3.69 -8.46 -12.54
C ASP A 109 -2.41 -9.12 -12.00
N LYS A 110 -1.26 -8.45 -12.18
CA LYS A 110 0.04 -8.91 -11.69
C LYS A 110 0.05 -9.17 -10.17
N TYR A 111 -0.46 -8.24 -9.37
CA TYR A 111 -0.41 -8.37 -7.91
C TYR A 111 -1.41 -9.40 -7.38
N THR A 112 -2.52 -9.64 -8.08
CA THR A 112 -3.47 -10.70 -7.71
C THR A 112 -2.90 -12.09 -8.02
N ASP A 113 -2.11 -12.25 -9.07
CA ASP A 113 -1.34 -13.49 -9.32
C ASP A 113 -0.35 -13.77 -8.20
N MET A 114 0.46 -12.79 -7.82
CA MET A 114 1.44 -12.93 -6.74
C MET A 114 0.74 -13.29 -5.42
N SER A 115 -0.38 -12.61 -5.11
CA SER A 115 -1.15 -12.86 -3.90
C SER A 115 -1.78 -14.26 -3.88
N ALA A 116 -2.34 -14.72 -5.00
CA ALA A 116 -2.93 -16.04 -5.10
C ALA A 116 -1.89 -17.14 -4.88
N ASN A 117 -0.73 -17.04 -5.54
CA ASN A 117 0.37 -17.97 -5.38
C ASN A 117 0.90 -18.01 -3.94
N GLU A 118 1.03 -16.85 -3.28
CA GLU A 118 1.47 -16.80 -1.90
C GLU A 118 0.44 -17.38 -0.93
N MET A 119 -0.84 -17.09 -1.15
CA MET A 119 -1.93 -17.67 -0.36
C MET A 119 -1.94 -19.20 -0.47
N GLU A 120 -1.63 -19.74 -1.65
CA GLU A 120 -1.51 -21.17 -1.86
C GLU A 120 -0.31 -21.77 -1.12
N LYS A 121 0.88 -21.16 -1.23
CA LYS A 121 2.07 -21.57 -0.47
C LYS A 121 1.86 -21.59 1.04
N ARG A 122 1.01 -20.69 1.55
CA ARG A 122 0.65 -20.59 2.97
C ARG A 122 -0.45 -21.58 3.40
N GLY A 123 -1.05 -22.32 2.48
CA GLY A 123 -2.18 -23.21 2.77
C GLY A 123 -3.43 -22.45 3.21
N THR A 124 -3.68 -21.27 2.67
CA THR A 124 -4.77 -20.39 3.13
C THR A 124 -6.13 -21.09 2.96
N SER A 125 -6.86 -21.29 4.07
CA SER A 125 -8.23 -21.79 3.99
C SER A 125 -9.16 -20.72 3.43
N PHE A 126 -10.01 -21.10 2.49
CA PHE A 126 -10.97 -20.20 1.86
C PHE A 126 -12.25 -20.98 1.52
N VAL A 127 -13.40 -20.36 1.75
CA VAL A 127 -14.73 -20.92 1.48
C VAL A 127 -15.37 -20.13 0.34
N THR A 128 -16.04 -20.77 -0.61
CA THR A 128 -16.58 -20.14 -1.83
C THR A 128 -17.39 -18.86 -1.57
N LEU A 129 -18.20 -18.81 -0.51
CA LEU A 129 -18.97 -17.62 -0.14
C LEU A 129 -18.10 -16.36 0.09
N GLN A 130 -16.84 -16.55 0.50
CA GLN A 130 -15.89 -15.47 0.71
C GLN A 130 -15.44 -14.78 -0.60
N LEU A 131 -15.72 -15.35 -1.79
CA LEU A 131 -15.55 -14.65 -3.08
C LEU A 131 -16.49 -13.46 -3.21
N ILE A 132 -17.66 -13.51 -2.56
CA ILE A 132 -18.66 -12.44 -2.64
C ILE A 132 -18.57 -11.55 -1.40
N SER A 133 -18.50 -12.14 -0.21
CA SER A 133 -18.57 -11.37 1.03
C SER A 133 -17.32 -10.53 1.28
N ARG A 134 -16.11 -11.01 0.93
CA ARG A 134 -14.87 -10.25 1.17
C ARG A 134 -14.74 -9.01 0.29
N PRO A 135 -14.97 -9.06 -1.04
CA PRO A 135 -14.97 -7.86 -1.88
C PRO A 135 -16.06 -6.87 -1.44
N LEU A 136 -17.29 -7.34 -1.17
CA LEU A 136 -18.37 -6.47 -0.72
C LEU A 136 -18.02 -5.75 0.59
N PHE A 137 -17.51 -6.48 1.59
CA PHE A 137 -17.05 -5.89 2.84
C PHE A 137 -15.92 -4.89 2.60
N ARG A 138 -14.97 -5.20 1.69
CA ARG A 138 -13.87 -4.29 1.35
C ARG A 138 -14.40 -2.99 0.75
N PHE A 139 -15.36 -3.08 -0.16
CA PHE A 139 -16.03 -1.91 -0.74
C PHE A 139 -16.75 -1.08 0.33
N ILE A 140 -17.59 -1.70 1.16
CA ILE A 140 -18.31 -1.00 2.24
C ILE A 140 -17.34 -0.30 3.19
N LYS A 141 -16.27 -1.00 3.60
CA LYS A 141 -15.25 -0.46 4.48
C LYS A 141 -14.53 0.74 3.85
N GLY A 142 -14.06 0.61 2.61
CA GLY A 142 -13.31 1.66 1.93
C GLY A 142 -14.19 2.85 1.53
N TYR A 143 -15.34 2.60 0.93
CA TYR A 143 -16.20 3.64 0.38
C TYR A 143 -17.06 4.31 1.43
N LEU A 144 -17.74 3.54 2.30
CA LEU A 144 -18.70 4.08 3.28
C LEU A 144 -18.02 4.37 4.63
N LEU A 145 -17.46 3.34 5.29
CA LEU A 145 -16.94 3.49 6.65
C LEU A 145 -15.73 4.43 6.74
N LYS A 146 -14.84 4.34 5.74
CA LYS A 146 -13.69 5.23 5.59
C LYS A 146 -13.97 6.47 4.75
N ARG A 147 -15.25 6.76 4.46
CA ARG A 147 -15.70 7.98 3.79
C ARG A 147 -15.07 8.21 2.41
N GLY A 148 -14.69 7.15 1.70
CA GLY A 148 -14.18 7.26 0.32
C GLY A 148 -15.12 8.01 -0.63
N PHE A 149 -16.43 8.01 -0.35
CA PHE A 149 -17.40 8.82 -1.10
C PHE A 149 -17.12 10.34 -1.07
N MET A 150 -16.41 10.85 -0.05
CA MET A 150 -16.04 12.27 0.04
C MET A 150 -15.03 12.69 -1.04
N ASP A 151 -14.33 11.74 -1.64
CA ASP A 151 -13.42 12.02 -2.75
C ASP A 151 -14.14 12.04 -4.12
N GLY A 152 -15.45 11.74 -4.17
CA GLY A 152 -16.27 11.74 -5.39
C GLY A 152 -15.99 10.53 -6.29
N VAL A 153 -16.02 10.74 -7.60
CA VAL A 153 -15.75 9.67 -8.59
C VAL A 153 -14.39 8.99 -8.38
N PRO A 154 -13.27 9.71 -8.15
CA PRO A 154 -11.99 9.06 -7.86
C PRO A 154 -12.03 8.12 -6.66
N GLY A 155 -12.71 8.52 -5.58
CA GLY A 155 -12.88 7.68 -4.38
C GLY A 155 -13.73 6.44 -4.63
N PHE A 156 -14.79 6.57 -5.43
CA PHE A 156 -15.62 5.43 -5.85
C PHE A 156 -14.82 4.42 -6.70
N VAL A 157 -14.09 4.90 -7.72
CA VAL A 157 -13.27 4.03 -8.56
C VAL A 157 -12.16 3.36 -7.74
N ALA A 158 -11.52 4.08 -6.82
CA ALA A 158 -10.53 3.52 -5.90
C ALA A 158 -11.12 2.40 -5.02
N ALA A 159 -12.34 2.58 -4.49
CA ALA A 159 -13.02 1.57 -3.68
C ALA A 159 -13.42 0.33 -4.51
N ILE A 160 -13.95 0.53 -5.73
CA ILE A 160 -14.30 -0.58 -6.63
C ILE A 160 -13.06 -1.36 -7.04
N THR A 161 -12.00 -0.70 -7.49
CA THR A 161 -10.77 -1.37 -7.93
C THR A 161 -10.10 -2.12 -6.78
N THR A 162 -10.16 -1.59 -5.55
CA THR A 162 -9.70 -2.30 -4.34
C THR A 162 -10.56 -3.52 -4.02
N SER A 163 -11.88 -3.44 -4.18
CA SER A 163 -12.80 -4.56 -4.04
C SER A 163 -12.54 -5.63 -5.10
N PHE A 164 -12.39 -5.22 -6.36
CA PHE A 164 -12.09 -6.08 -7.49
C PHE A 164 -10.75 -6.79 -7.32
N TYR A 165 -9.72 -6.11 -6.81
CA TYR A 165 -8.46 -6.75 -6.44
C TYR A 165 -8.66 -7.89 -5.42
N VAL A 166 -9.49 -7.67 -4.39
CA VAL A 166 -9.80 -8.73 -3.41
C VAL A 166 -10.54 -9.88 -4.08
N PHE A 167 -11.51 -9.60 -4.95
CA PHE A 167 -12.22 -10.64 -5.70
C PHE A 167 -11.25 -11.48 -6.54
N MET A 168 -10.45 -10.81 -7.37
CA MET A 168 -9.55 -11.45 -8.33
C MET A 168 -8.50 -12.33 -7.68
N LYS A 169 -7.88 -11.92 -6.55
CA LYS A 169 -6.89 -12.79 -5.89
C LYS A 169 -7.50 -14.09 -5.35
N TYR A 170 -8.73 -14.07 -4.85
CA TYR A 170 -9.41 -15.29 -4.39
C TYR A 170 -9.90 -16.14 -5.57
N ALA A 171 -10.35 -15.51 -6.66
CA ALA A 171 -10.73 -16.21 -7.87
C ALA A 171 -9.53 -16.96 -8.48
N LYS A 172 -8.39 -16.28 -8.60
CA LYS A 172 -7.12 -16.86 -9.07
C LYS A 172 -6.60 -17.95 -8.14
N LEU A 173 -6.72 -17.81 -6.82
CA LEU A 173 -6.38 -18.89 -5.88
C LEU A 173 -7.22 -20.14 -6.14
N ARG A 174 -8.53 -19.98 -6.36
CA ARG A 174 -9.42 -21.10 -6.69
C ARG A 174 -9.04 -21.74 -8.03
N GLU A 175 -8.74 -20.93 -9.04
CA GLU A 175 -8.27 -21.41 -10.34
C GLU A 175 -6.98 -22.25 -10.21
N LEU A 176 -5.99 -21.77 -9.45
CA LEU A 176 -4.74 -22.51 -9.19
C LEU A 176 -5.00 -23.88 -8.56
N ARG A 177 -5.90 -23.97 -7.58
CA ARG A 177 -6.25 -25.23 -6.92
C ARG A 177 -6.93 -26.23 -7.83
N ILE A 178 -7.80 -25.76 -8.73
CA ILE A 178 -8.46 -26.61 -9.72
C ILE A 178 -7.40 -27.21 -10.65
N LYS A 179 -6.51 -26.38 -11.20
CA LYS A 179 -5.40 -26.84 -12.06
C LYS A 179 -4.49 -27.87 -11.37
N ASN A 180 -4.17 -27.64 -10.10
CA ASN A 180 -3.35 -28.57 -9.32
C ASN A 180 -4.06 -29.88 -8.95
N SER A 181 -5.39 -29.93 -8.99
CA SER A 181 -6.16 -31.17 -8.76
C SER A 181 -6.35 -32.02 -10.02
N GLU A 182 -6.13 -31.43 -11.20
CA GLU A 182 -6.20 -32.09 -12.51
C GLU A 182 -4.85 -32.67 -12.96
N THR A 183 -3.77 -32.43 -12.18
CA THR A 183 -2.39 -32.91 -12.43
C THR A 183 -1.98 -33.95 -11.40
#